data_AF-A0A7W0KS45-F1
#
_entry.id   AF-A0A7W0KS45-F1
#
_cell.length_a   1.000
_cell.length_b   1.000
_cell.length_c   1.000
_cell.angle_alpha   90.00
_cell.angle_beta   90.00
_cell.angle_gamma   90.00
#
_symmetry.space_group_name_H-M   'P 1'
#
loop_
_entity.id
_entity.type
_entity.pdbx_description
1 polymer ?
#
loop_
_entity_poly.entity_id
_entity_poly.type
_entity_poly.pdbx_seq_one_letter_code
_entity_poly.pdbx_strand_id
1 'polypeptide(L)'
;MTDSPSRHDGVTISCPVCAQPFAPNGRRRFCTDACRAAAYRRRRDAGQALVTVPAKRPRRPITIYECGDCGTRALGQQRCDECSTFMRRIGIGGLCPCCDEPIAIIELIDQEVSPPT
;
A
#
# COMPACT_ATOMS: atom_id res chain seq x y z
N MET A 1 -58.16 -11.77 -28.23
CA MET A 1 -58.12 -10.66 -27.26
C MET A 1 -56.66 -10.33 -27.04
N THR A 2 -56.16 -9.32 -27.75
CA THR A 2 -54.78 -8.87 -27.66
C THR A 2 -54.72 -7.91 -26.48
N ASP A 3 -54.12 -8.34 -25.37
CA ASP A 3 -53.97 -7.53 -24.17
C ASP A 3 -53.04 -6.36 -24.49
N SER A 4 -53.58 -5.15 -24.48
CA SER A 4 -52.79 -3.92 -24.65
C SER A 4 -51.93 -3.74 -23.41
N PRO A 5 -50.58 -3.74 -23.51
CA PRO A 5 -49.74 -3.60 -22.34
C PRO A 5 -50.04 -2.27 -21.63
N SER A 6 -50.44 -2.36 -20.36
CA SER A 6 -50.86 -1.23 -19.51
C SER A 6 -49.78 -0.15 -19.34
N ARG A 7 -48.51 -0.42 -19.72
CA ARG A 7 -47.38 0.52 -19.60
C ARG A 7 -46.39 0.36 -20.76
N HIS A 8 -45.81 1.48 -21.20
CA HIS A 8 -44.72 1.54 -22.18
C HIS A 8 -43.33 1.30 -21.55
N ASP A 9 -43.27 0.67 -20.37
CA ASP A 9 -42.04 0.54 -19.57
C ASP A 9 -40.88 -0.12 -20.33
N GLY A 10 -41.18 -1.06 -21.24
CA GLY A 10 -40.17 -1.72 -22.08
C GLY A 10 -39.50 -0.82 -23.12
N VAL A 11 -40.08 0.33 -23.44
CA VAL A 11 -39.56 1.29 -24.44
C VAL A 11 -38.85 2.47 -23.76
N THR A 12 -39.22 2.80 -22.51
CA THR A 12 -38.69 3.98 -21.81
C THR A 12 -37.56 3.67 -20.82
N ILE A 13 -37.42 2.42 -20.34
CA ILE A 13 -36.34 2.09 -19.39
C ILE A 13 -35.03 1.71 -20.09
N SER A 14 -33.99 2.48 -19.82
CA SER A 14 -32.61 2.19 -20.21
C SER A 14 -31.82 1.60 -19.05
N CYS A 15 -30.93 0.63 -19.32
CA CYS A 15 -30.04 0.12 -18.30
C CYS A 15 -29.04 1.20 -17.84
N PRO A 16 -28.90 1.49 -16.54
CA PRO A 16 -27.99 2.53 -16.05
C PRO A 16 -26.49 2.19 -16.20
N VAL A 17 -26.16 1.01 -16.73
CA VAL A 17 -24.77 0.53 -16.89
C VAL A 17 -24.31 0.61 -18.33
N CYS A 18 -25.14 0.15 -19.28
CA CYS A 18 -24.82 0.08 -20.71
C CYS A 18 -25.74 0.93 -21.60
N ALA A 19 -26.69 1.67 -21.00
CA ALA A 19 -27.68 2.51 -21.67
C ALA A 19 -28.65 1.80 -22.64
N GLN A 20 -28.54 0.48 -22.82
CA GLN A 20 -29.44 -0.26 -23.72
C GLN A 20 -30.87 -0.30 -23.16
N PRO A 21 -31.89 -0.10 -24.02
CA PRO A 21 -33.27 -0.34 -23.64
C PRO A 21 -33.49 -1.82 -23.34
N PHE A 22 -34.36 -2.13 -22.39
CA PHE A 22 -34.70 -3.53 -22.09
C PHE A 22 -36.13 -3.61 -21.56
N ALA A 23 -36.81 -4.73 -21.84
CA ALA A 23 -38.11 -5.01 -21.23
C ALA A 23 -37.92 -5.36 -19.74
N PRO A 24 -38.45 -4.57 -18.79
CA PRO A 24 -38.34 -4.89 -17.39
C PRO A 24 -39.30 -6.05 -17.06
N ASN A 25 -38.80 -7.04 -16.31
CA ASN A 25 -39.63 -8.05 -15.67
C ASN A 25 -39.72 -7.69 -14.18
N GLY A 26 -40.93 -7.39 -13.70
CA GLY A 26 -41.17 -6.94 -12.34
C GLY A 26 -40.36 -5.68 -11.98
N ARG A 27 -39.66 -5.70 -10.84
CA ARG A 27 -38.85 -4.57 -10.33
C ARG A 27 -37.42 -4.53 -10.89
N ARG A 28 -37.15 -5.20 -12.01
CA ARG A 28 -35.80 -5.28 -12.59
C ARG A 28 -35.34 -3.93 -13.13
N ARG A 29 -34.16 -3.48 -12.68
CA ARG A 29 -33.53 -2.19 -13.08
C ARG A 29 -32.34 -2.32 -14.04
N PHE A 30 -31.88 -3.54 -14.33
CA PHE A 30 -30.70 -3.81 -15.15
C PHE A 30 -31.03 -4.82 -16.25
N CYS A 31 -30.53 -4.62 -17.48
CA CYS A 31 -30.82 -5.49 -18.62
C CYS A 31 -30.27 -6.92 -18.47
N THR A 32 -29.22 -7.12 -17.67
CA THR A 32 -28.56 -8.41 -17.40
C THR A 32 -28.00 -8.47 -15.97
N ASP A 33 -27.71 -9.67 -15.48
CA ASP A 33 -27.02 -9.84 -14.19
C ASP A 33 -25.57 -9.35 -14.23
N ALA A 34 -24.92 -9.39 -15.39
CA ALA A 34 -23.62 -8.75 -15.60
C ALA A 34 -23.70 -7.23 -15.33
N CYS A 35 -24.73 -6.55 -15.85
CA CYS A 35 -24.95 -5.14 -15.57
C CYS A 35 -25.30 -4.89 -14.10
N ARG A 36 -26.13 -5.74 -13.48
CA ARG A 36 -26.42 -5.65 -12.03
C ARG A 36 -25.13 -5.74 -11.19
N ALA A 37 -24.27 -6.69 -11.48
CA ALA A 37 -23.00 -6.89 -10.78
C ALA A 37 -22.04 -5.71 -11.01
N ALA A 38 -21.98 -5.17 -12.25
CA ALA A 38 -21.19 -3.99 -12.57
C ALA A 38 -21.66 -2.74 -11.78
N ALA A 39 -22.97 -2.53 -11.67
CA ALA A 39 -23.53 -1.44 -10.87
C ALA A 39 -23.28 -1.62 -9.37
N TYR A 40 -23.26 -2.86 -8.87
CA TYR A 40 -22.85 -3.14 -7.50
C TYR A 40 -21.37 -2.80 -7.26
N ARG A 41 -20.46 -3.23 -8.15
CA ARG A 41 -19.03 -2.89 -8.07
C ARG A 41 -18.79 -1.39 -8.09
N ARG A 42 -19.35 -0.66 -9.07
CA ARG A 42 -19.22 0.82 -9.14
C ARG A 42 -19.66 1.52 -7.86
N ARG A 43 -20.77 1.08 -7.23
CA ARG A 43 -21.24 1.64 -5.96
C ARG A 43 -20.30 1.33 -4.79
N ARG A 44 -19.72 0.13 -4.78
CA ARG A 44 -18.72 -0.26 -3.78
C ARG A 44 -17.45 0.58 -3.95
N ASP A 45 -16.97 0.71 -5.18
CA ASP A 45 -15.71 1.40 -5.50
C ASP A 45 -15.83 2.92 -5.29
N ALA A 46 -17.00 3.51 -5.58
CA ALA A 46 -17.25 4.95 -5.36
C ALA A 46 -17.14 5.38 -3.89
N GLY A 47 -17.31 4.45 -2.93
CA GLY A 47 -17.13 4.72 -1.51
C GLY A 47 -15.73 4.43 -0.98
N GLN A 48 -14.84 3.88 -1.81
CA GLN A 48 -13.51 3.47 -1.39
C GLN A 48 -12.49 4.51 -1.84
N ALA A 49 -12.00 5.31 -0.89
CA ALA A 49 -10.91 6.23 -1.15
C ALA A 49 -9.70 5.46 -1.68
N LEU A 50 -9.09 5.95 -2.76
CA LEU A 50 -7.84 5.39 -3.28
C LEU A 50 -6.77 5.60 -2.21
N VAL A 51 -6.34 4.51 -1.57
CA VAL A 51 -5.20 4.54 -0.64
C VAL A 51 -3.95 4.74 -1.49
N THR A 52 -3.37 5.93 -1.44
CA THR A 52 -2.05 6.17 -2.03
C THR A 52 -1.02 5.51 -1.11
N VAL A 53 -0.46 4.38 -1.55
CA VAL A 53 0.66 3.75 -0.85
C VAL A 53 1.93 4.52 -1.20
N PRO A 54 2.68 5.05 -0.22
CA PRO A 54 3.95 5.70 -0.50
C PRO A 54 4.91 4.76 -1.21
N ALA A 55 5.72 5.28 -2.13
CA ALA A 55 6.76 4.50 -2.79
C ALA A 55 7.68 3.85 -1.74
N LYS A 56 7.98 2.56 -1.92
CA LYS A 56 8.85 1.80 -1.02
C LYS A 56 10.26 2.41 -1.05
N ARG A 57 10.71 2.97 0.07
CA ARG A 57 12.09 3.45 0.23
C ARG A 57 13.00 2.29 0.66
N PRO A 58 14.15 2.04 -0.02
CA PRO A 58 15.08 1.01 0.40
C PRO A 58 15.68 1.38 1.76
N ARG A 59 15.72 0.41 2.70
CA ARG A 59 16.27 0.65 4.04
C ARG A 59 17.80 0.51 4.10
N ARG A 60 18.39 -0.18 3.12
CA ARG A 60 19.85 -0.46 3.09
C ARG A 60 20.68 0.82 3.23
N PRO A 61 20.45 1.89 2.44
CA PRO A 61 21.29 3.10 2.50
C PRO A 61 21.28 3.82 3.85
N ILE A 62 20.30 3.55 4.70
CA ILE A 62 20.15 4.17 6.03
C ILE A 62 20.37 3.16 7.17
N THR A 63 20.95 2.00 6.87
CA THR A 63 21.16 0.94 7.86
C THR A 63 22.63 0.88 8.25
N ILE A 64 22.91 0.89 9.55
CA ILE A 64 24.24 0.66 10.11
C ILE A 64 24.46 -0.83 10.26
N TYR A 65 25.61 -1.29 9.77
CA TYR A 65 26.10 -2.64 9.89
C TYR A 65 27.41 -2.64 10.68
N GLU A 66 27.68 -3.74 11.39
CA GLU A 66 28.91 -3.95 12.16
C GLU A 66 29.52 -5.31 11.84
N CYS A 67 30.83 -5.35 11.62
CA CYS A 67 31.56 -6.59 11.41
C CYS A 67 31.68 -7.35 12.74
N GLY A 68 31.36 -8.65 12.74
CA GLY A 68 31.55 -9.48 13.93
C GLY A 68 33.01 -9.80 14.23
N ASP A 69 33.91 -9.67 13.23
CA ASP A 69 35.31 -10.05 13.36
C ASP A 69 36.19 -8.87 13.79
N CYS A 70 36.10 -7.73 13.10
CA CYS A 70 36.91 -6.54 13.40
C CYS A 70 36.15 -5.40 14.09
N GLY A 71 34.84 -5.50 14.25
CA GLY A 71 34.02 -4.44 14.86
C GLY A 71 33.79 -3.21 13.97
N THR A 72 34.41 -3.14 12.77
CA THR A 72 34.24 -2.03 11.83
C THR A 72 32.76 -1.82 11.52
N ARG A 73 32.32 -0.56 11.50
CA ARG A 73 30.94 -0.18 11.19
C ARG A 73 30.86 0.51 9.84
N ALA A 74 29.72 0.35 9.17
CA ALA A 74 29.49 0.98 7.88
C ALA A 74 28.00 1.28 7.63
N LEU A 75 27.75 2.39 6.91
CA LEU A 75 26.41 2.79 6.48
C LEU A 75 26.08 2.15 5.13
N GLY A 76 25.08 1.27 5.12
CA GLY A 76 24.53 0.65 3.92
C GLY A 76 25.40 -0.38 3.21
N GLN A 77 26.58 -0.67 3.77
CA GLN A 77 27.52 -1.68 3.31
C GLN A 77 27.37 -2.94 4.17
N GLN A 78 27.02 -4.07 3.55
CA GLN A 78 26.72 -5.33 4.26
C GLN A 78 27.92 -6.25 4.41
N ARG A 79 29.00 -6.00 3.68
CA ARG A 79 30.24 -6.78 3.75
C ARG A 79 31.34 -5.87 4.22
N CYS A 80 32.10 -6.34 5.21
CA CYS A 80 33.25 -5.61 5.69
C CYS A 80 34.30 -5.53 4.58
N ASP A 81 34.86 -4.35 4.34
CA ASP A 81 35.88 -4.15 3.30
C ASP A 81 37.22 -4.80 3.70
N GLU A 82 37.48 -4.93 5.00
CA GLU A 82 38.70 -5.54 5.54
C GLU A 82 38.57 -7.07 5.64
N CYS A 83 37.57 -7.55 6.39
CA CYS A 83 37.41 -8.99 6.66
C CYS A 83 36.70 -9.75 5.52
N SER A 84 36.05 -9.05 4.58
CA SER A 84 35.24 -9.66 3.52
C SER A 84 34.13 -10.61 4.04
N THR A 85 33.71 -10.46 5.29
CA THR A 85 32.61 -11.21 5.92
C THR A 85 31.32 -10.40 5.92
N PHE A 86 30.18 -11.09 6.04
CA PHE A 86 28.88 -10.43 6.17
C PHE A 86 28.74 -9.84 7.57
N MET A 87 28.32 -8.58 7.62
CA MET A 87 28.18 -7.79 8.83
C MET A 87 26.78 -7.96 9.43
N ARG A 88 26.66 -7.89 10.77
CA ARG A 88 25.37 -7.88 11.44
C ARG A 88 24.69 -6.52 11.31
N ARG A 89 23.36 -6.50 11.25
CA ARG A 89 22.59 -5.25 11.24
C ARG A 89 22.46 -4.70 12.65
N ILE A 90 22.85 -3.44 12.86
CA ILE A 90 22.64 -2.74 14.13
C ILE A 90 21.27 -2.06 14.15
N GLY A 91 20.99 -1.21 13.17
CA GLY A 91 19.77 -0.41 13.17
C GLY A 91 19.70 0.59 12.03
N ILE A 92 18.67 1.45 12.04
CA ILE A 92 18.68 2.65 11.19
C ILE A 92 19.62 3.67 11.82
N GLY A 93 20.36 4.40 10.99
CA GLY A 93 21.29 5.43 11.44
C GLY A 93 21.84 6.26 10.30
N GLY A 94 22.94 6.94 10.59
CA GLY A 94 23.66 7.78 9.65
C GLY A 94 25.12 7.96 10.08
N LEU A 95 25.84 8.81 9.35
CA LEU A 95 27.17 9.25 9.75
C LEU A 95 27.04 10.47 10.67
N CYS A 96 27.87 10.52 11.71
CA CYS A 96 27.96 11.68 12.58
C CYS A 96 28.47 12.89 11.77
N PRO A 97 27.79 14.05 11.81
CA PRO A 97 28.23 15.21 11.05
C PRO A 97 29.55 15.83 11.53
N CYS A 98 30.04 15.42 12.71
CA CYS A 98 31.28 15.95 13.29
C CYS A 98 32.52 15.08 13.00
N CYS A 99 32.35 13.76 12.87
CA CYS A 99 33.46 12.81 12.75
C CYS A 99 33.25 11.72 11.69
N ASP A 100 32.14 11.75 10.96
CA ASP A 100 31.72 10.74 9.98
C ASP A 100 31.59 9.31 10.52
N GLU A 101 31.63 9.12 11.85
CA GLU A 101 31.46 7.81 12.46
C GLU A 101 30.02 7.29 12.27
N PRO A 102 29.85 6.01 11.89
CA PRO A 102 28.51 5.43 11.74
C PRO A 102 27.82 5.23 13.10
N ILE A 103 26.69 5.90 13.30
CA ILE A 103 25.89 5.85 14.55
C ILE A 103 24.49 5.34 14.27
N ALA A 104 24.02 4.37 15.06
CA ALA A 104 22.63 3.89 14.98
C ALA A 104 21.73 4.69 15.93
N ILE A 105 20.49 4.98 15.50
CA ILE A 105 19.52 5.75 16.29
C ILE A 105 19.23 5.09 17.65
N ILE A 106 19.19 3.75 17.69
CA ILE A 106 18.93 3.01 18.93
C ILE A 106 19.97 3.31 20.02
N GLU A 107 21.22 3.55 19.63
CA GLU A 107 22.32 3.84 20.56
C GLU A 107 22.23 5.25 21.14
N LEU A 108 21.56 6.17 20.44
CA LEU A 108 21.30 7.52 20.93
C LEU A 108 20.13 7.53 21.92
N ILE A 109 19.08 6.74 21.64
CA ILE A 109 17.88 6.68 22.50
C ILE A 109 18.21 5.98 23.82
N ASP A 110 19.03 4.94 23.81
CA ASP A 110 19.42 4.21 25.03
C ASP A 110 20.25 5.07 26.01
N GLN A 111 20.86 6.17 25.55
CA GLN A 111 21.63 7.09 26.39
C GLN A 111 20.79 8.08 27.21
N GLU A 112 19.54 8.36 26.79
CA GLU A 112 18.65 9.28 27.52
C GLU A 112 18.03 8.65 28.78
N VAL A 113 18.10 7.32 28.91
CA VAL A 113 17.59 6.58 30.07
C VAL A 113 18.72 6.40 31.08
N SER A 114 19.05 7.44 31.85
CA SER A 114 19.85 7.25 33.06
C SER A 114 19.11 6.29 34.01
N PRO A 115 19.77 5.25 34.57
CA PRO A 115 19.15 4.43 35.59
C PRO A 115 18.73 5.32 36.78
N PRO A 116 17.57 5.07 37.42
CA PRO A 116 17.19 5.82 38.61
C PRO A 116 18.25 5.59 39.70
N THR A 117 18.79 6.69 40.24
CA THR A 117 19.66 6.72 41.43
C THR A 117 18.96 6.11 42.64
#